data_AF-I7G4E4-F1
#
_entry.id   AF-I7G4E4-F1
#
_cell.length_a   1.000
_cell.length_b   1.000
_cell.length_c   1.000
_cell.angle_alpha   90.00
_cell.angle_beta   90.00
_cell.angle_gamma   90.00
#
_symmetry.space_group_name_H-M   'P 1'
#
loop_
_entity.id
_entity.type
_entity.pdbx_description
1 polymer ?
#
loop_
_entity_poly.entity_id
_entity_poly.type
_entity_poly.pdbx_seq_one_letter_code
_entity_poly.pdbx_strand_id
1 'polypeptide(L)'
;MDGVEPVLYPLLRRDLVAQGPRYVVQIGDKIIDYNEEFRLFLSTRNPNPFIPPDAASIVTEVNFTTTRSGLRGQVYTDNKNLPWTL
;
A
#
# COMPACT_ATOMS: atom_id res chain seq x y z
N MET A 1 3.08 -16.39 2.80
CA MET A 1 4.11 -15.55 2.18
C MET A 1 3.50 -14.19 1.98
N ASP A 2 4.22 -13.13 2.32
CA ASP A 2 3.74 -11.77 2.05
C ASP A 2 4.17 -11.42 0.63
N GLY A 3 3.21 -11.04 -0.21
CA GLY A 3 3.46 -10.76 -1.62
C GLY A 3 2.20 -10.28 -2.32
N VAL A 4 2.39 -9.68 -3.49
CA VAL A 4 1.29 -9.29 -4.37
C VAL A 4 0.85 -10.51 -5.17
N GLU A 5 -0.38 -10.95 -4.97
CA GLU A 5 -0.94 -12.08 -5.73
C GLU A 5 -1.02 -11.74 -7.23
N PRO A 6 -0.59 -12.63 -8.14
CA PRO A 6 -0.62 -12.40 -9.60
C PRO A 6 -1.99 -11.95 -10.14
N VAL A 7 -3.06 -12.43 -9.50
CA VAL A 7 -4.45 -12.10 -9.86
C VAL A 7 -4.77 -10.60 -9.72
N LEU A 8 -4.00 -9.86 -8.90
CA LEU A 8 -4.20 -8.43 -8.67
C LEU A 8 -3.48 -7.55 -9.69
N TYR A 9 -2.57 -8.09 -10.51
CA TYR A 9 -1.79 -7.30 -11.45
C TYR A 9 -2.63 -6.50 -12.45
N PRO A 10 -3.71 -7.05 -13.05
CA PRO A 10 -4.57 -6.26 -13.93
C PRO A 10 -5.16 -5.02 -13.24
N LEU A 11 -5.52 -5.15 -11.96
CA LEU A 11 -6.03 -4.05 -11.15
C LEU A 11 -4.93 -3.02 -10.82
N LEU A 12 -3.74 -3.48 -10.43
CA LEU A 12 -2.61 -2.62 -10.08
C LEU A 12 -2.04 -1.86 -11.30
N ARG A 13 -2.01 -2.49 -12.47
CA ARG A 13 -1.61 -1.88 -13.74
C ARG A 13 -2.68 -0.98 -14.34
N ARG A 14 -3.92 -1.07 -13.84
CA ARG A 14 -5.11 -0.44 -14.44
C ARG A 14 -5.35 -0.92 -15.87
N ASP A 15 -5.30 -2.23 -16.08
CA ASP A 15 -5.66 -2.91 -17.33
C ASP A 15 -7.19 -2.86 -17.52
N LEU A 16 -7.74 -1.65 -17.64
CA LEU A 16 -9.17 -1.37 -17.76
C LEU A 16 -9.60 -1.46 -19.22
N VAL A 17 -10.74 -2.10 -19.44
CA VAL A 17 -11.38 -2.20 -20.75
C VAL A 17 -12.68 -1.41 -20.73
N ALA A 18 -12.86 -0.51 -21.69
CA ALA A 18 -14.13 0.20 -21.86
C ALA A 18 -15.20 -0.75 -22.44
N GLN A 19 -16.37 -0.82 -21.79
CA GLN A 19 -17.55 -1.51 -22.26
C GLN A 19 -18.74 -0.55 -22.25
N GLY A 20 -18.94 0.17 -23.36
CA GLY A 20 -19.93 1.24 -23.42
C GLY A 20 -19.58 2.36 -22.42
N PRO A 21 -20.47 2.74 -21.49
CA PRO A 21 -20.21 3.81 -20.53
C PRO A 21 -19.41 3.39 -19.30
N ARG A 22 -19.12 2.09 -19.13
CA ARG A 22 -18.43 1.55 -17.94
C ARG A 22 -17.04 1.03 -18.28
N TYR A 23 -16.17 1.01 -17.27
CA TYR A 23 -14.91 0.27 -17.32
C TYR A 23 -15.05 -1.09 -16.65
N VAL A 24 -14.32 -2.08 -17.16
CA VAL A 24 -14.21 -3.41 -16.54
C VAL A 24 -12.74 -3.79 -16.40
N VAL A 25 -12.45 -4.67 -15.44
CA VAL A 25 -11.12 -5.26 -15.24
C VAL A 25 -11.24 -6.76 -15.10
N GLN A 26 -10.31 -7.51 -15.69
CA GLN A 26 -10.26 -8.96 -15.51
C GLN A 26 -9.45 -9.29 -14.25
N ILE A 27 -10.06 -10.03 -13.33
CA ILE A 27 -9.42 -10.52 -12.10
C ILE A 27 -9.62 -12.03 -12.08
N GLY A 28 -8.55 -12.77 -12.37
CA GLY A 28 -8.59 -14.22 -12.55
C GLY A 28 -9.42 -14.61 -13.76
N ASP A 29 -10.45 -15.41 -13.53
CA ASP A 29 -11.42 -15.88 -14.52
C ASP A 29 -12.65 -14.97 -14.67
N LYS A 30 -12.72 -13.89 -13.89
CA LYS A 30 -13.90 -13.01 -13.83
C LYS A 30 -13.62 -11.65 -14.45
N ILE A 31 -14.61 -11.13 -15.16
CA ILE A 31 -14.68 -9.73 -15.59
C ILE A 31 -15.54 -8.98 -14.59
N ILE A 32 -15.00 -7.93 -14.00
CA ILE A 32 -15.62 -7.17 -12.91
C ILE A 32 -15.74 -5.71 -13.32
N ASP A 33 -16.91 -5.10 -13.08
CA ASP A 33 -17.14 -3.67 -13.30
C ASP A 33 -16.24 -2.84 -12.38
N TYR A 34 -15.56 -1.84 -12.95
CA TYR A 34 -14.62 -0.98 -12.24
C TYR A 34 -15.29 0.35 -11.87
N ASN A 35 -15.24 0.69 -10.57
CA ASN A 35 -15.65 2.00 -10.06
C ASN A 35 -14.44 2.96 -10.05
N GLU A 36 -14.55 4.12 -10.69
CA GLU A 36 -13.47 5.12 -10.74
C GLU A 36 -13.09 5.70 -9.37
N GLU A 37 -14.02 5.67 -8.40
CA GLU A 37 -13.76 6.08 -7.01
C GLU A 37 -13.08 4.99 -6.17
N PHE A 38 -12.95 3.77 -6.69
CA PHE A 38 -12.31 2.67 -5.97
C PHE A 38 -10.85 3.00 -5.62
N ARG A 39 -10.44 2.59 -4.41
CA ARG A 39 -9.06 2.70 -3.90
C ARG A 39 -8.65 1.38 -3.26
N LEU A 40 -7.46 0.89 -3.60
CA LEU A 40 -6.87 -0.32 -3.02
C LEU A 40 -5.72 0.06 -2.10
N PHE A 41 -5.73 -0.50 -0.89
CA PHE A 41 -4.63 -0.44 0.06
C PHE A 41 -4.23 -1.85 0.45
N LEU A 42 -2.94 -2.15 0.39
CA LEU A 42 -2.36 -3.42 0.85
C LEU A 42 -1.52 -3.14 2.09
N SER A 43 -1.59 -4.02 3.08
CA SER A 43 -0.83 -3.88 4.32
C SER A 43 -0.18 -5.20 4.71
N THR A 44 1.01 -5.11 5.30
CA THR A 44 1.73 -6.26 5.88
C THR A 44 2.35 -5.86 7.21
N ARG A 45 2.53 -6.85 8.10
CA ARG A 45 3.30 -6.73 9.34
C ARG A 45 4.77 -7.07 9.16
N ASN A 46 5.17 -7.65 8.03
CA ASN A 46 6.57 -7.91 7.73
C ASN A 46 7.27 -6.57 7.43
N PRO A 47 8.28 -6.17 8.23
CA PRO A 47 8.98 -4.91 8.02
C PRO A 47 9.93 -4.93 6.81
N ASN A 48 10.17 -6.11 6.23
CA ASN A 48 11.01 -6.30 5.05
C ASN A 48 10.32 -7.24 4.05
N PRO A 49 9.20 -6.81 3.43
CA PRO A 49 8.54 -7.61 2.41
C PRO A 49 9.43 -7.68 1.16
N PHE A 50 9.59 -8.87 0.60
CA PHE A 50 10.19 -8.98 -0.73
C PHE A 50 9.14 -8.59 -1.76
N ILE A 51 9.34 -7.44 -2.42
CA ILE A 51 8.49 -6.98 -3.51
C ILE A 51 9.23 -7.26 -4.82
N PRO A 52 8.74 -8.18 -5.66
CA PRO A 52 9.30 -8.44 -6.97
C PRO A 52 9.41 -7.15 -7.82
N PRO A 53 10.42 -6.99 -8.69
CA PRO A 53 10.62 -5.76 -9.46
C PRO A 53 9.41 -5.32 -10.29
N ASP A 54 8.67 -6.28 -10.85
CA ASP A 54 7.44 -6.07 -11.60
C ASP A 54 6.32 -5.51 -10.69
N ALA A 55 6.15 -6.04 -9.48
CA ALA A 55 5.23 -5.47 -8.50
C ALA A 55 5.70 -4.08 -8.01
N ALA A 56 6.98 -3.92 -7.70
CA ALA A 56 7.57 -2.66 -7.22
C ALA A 56 7.41 -1.51 -8.23
N SER A 57 7.32 -1.83 -9.53
CA SER A 57 7.11 -0.82 -10.57
C SER A 57 5.69 -0.27 -10.63
N ILE A 58 4.70 -0.96 -10.04
CA ILE A 58 3.27 -0.62 -10.13
C ILE A 58 2.60 -0.40 -8.76
N VAL A 59 3.34 -0.50 -7.67
CA VAL A 59 2.86 -0.21 -6.31
C VAL A 59 3.68 0.89 -5.68
N THR A 60 3.05 1.64 -4.77
CA THR A 60 3.76 2.61 -3.93
C THR A 60 3.95 2.01 -2.55
N GLU A 61 5.21 1.78 -2.16
CA GLU A 61 5.54 1.35 -0.81
C GLU A 61 5.54 2.54 0.16
N VAL A 62 4.90 2.38 1.32
CA VAL A 62 4.95 3.33 2.43
C VAL A 62 5.38 2.61 3.69
N ASN A 63 6.57 2.92 4.19
CA ASN A 63 7.14 2.24 5.35
C ASN A 63 6.81 2.99 6.66
N PHE A 64 5.93 2.40 7.46
CA PHE A 64 5.54 2.91 8.78
C PHE A 64 6.32 2.28 9.95
N THR A 65 7.35 1.48 9.66
CA THR A 65 8.14 0.81 10.71
C THR A 65 8.84 1.84 11.58
N THR A 66 8.49 1.88 12.86
CA THR A 66 9.14 2.80 13.79
C THR A 66 10.58 2.36 14.04
N THR A 67 11.53 3.24 13.73
CA THR A 67 12.95 3.01 14.02
C THR A 67 13.24 3.31 15.50
N ARG A 68 14.29 2.67 16.08
CA ARG A 68 14.72 2.99 17.46
C ARG A 68 15.05 4.47 17.65
N SER A 69 15.54 5.15 16.61
CA SER A 69 15.74 6.59 16.61
C SER A 69 14.42 7.35 16.61
N GLY A 70 13.42 6.92 15.84
CA GLY A 70 12.06 7.47 15.86
C GLY A 70 11.39 7.38 17.23
N LEU A 71 11.51 6.23 17.92
CA LEU A 71 11.01 6.06 19.29
C LEU A 71 11.71 6.97 20.29
N ARG A 72 13.06 7.10 20.21
CA ARG A 72 13.81 8.03 21.07
C ARG A 72 13.40 9.48 20.84
N GLY A 73 13.16 9.88 19.60
CA GLY A 73 12.64 11.19 19.25
C GLY A 73 11.26 11.46 19.85
N GLN A 74 10.33 10.50 19.74
CA GLN A 74 9.00 10.61 20.33
C GLN A 74 9.05 10.79 21.86
N VAL A 75 9.85 9.97 22.56
CA VAL A 75 10.02 10.10 24.02
C VAL A 75 10.67 11.43 24.41
N TYR A 76 11.65 11.90 23.63
CA TYR A 76 12.31 13.18 23.88
C TYR A 76 11.37 14.38 23.68
N THR A 77 10.57 14.37 22.61
CA THR A 77 9.54 15.38 22.35
C THR A 77 8.45 15.37 23.41
N ASP A 78 8.03 14.19 23.86
CA ASP A 78 7.04 14.06 24.93
C ASP A 78 7.57 14.63 26.27
N ASN A 79 8.83 14.35 26.60
CA ASN A 79 9.48 14.91 27.78
C ASN A 79 9.63 16.45 27.72
N LYS A 80 9.88 17.02 26.53
CA LYS A 80 9.94 18.47 26.31
C LYS A 80 8.60 19.19 26.52
N ASN A 81 7.48 18.46 26.49
CA ASN A 81 6.15 19.02 26.72
C ASN A 81 5.73 18.93 28.20
N LEU A 82 6.60 18.42 29.08
CA LEU A 82 6.38 18.46 30.52
C LEU A 82 6.74 19.87 31.05
N PRO A 83 5.91 20.47 31.93
CA PRO A 83 6.05 21.86 32.37
C PRO A 83 7.31 22.15 33.20
N TRP A 84 8.18 21.17 33.45
CA TRP A 84 9.32 21.29 34.36
C TRP A 84 10.70 21.09 33.69
N THR A 85 10.78 20.93 32.38
CA THR A 85 12.07 20.90 31.65
C THR A 85 12.35 22.23 30.97
N LEU A 86 13.32 23.00 31.50
CA LEU A 86 13.92 24.20 30.88
C LEU A 86 14.70 23.84 29.62
#